data_AF-A0A1Z1FGI1-F1
#
_entry.id   AF-A0A1Z1FGI1-F1
#
_cell.length_a   1.000
_cell.length_b   1.000
_cell.length_c   1.000
_cell.angle_alpha   90.00
_cell.angle_beta   90.00
_cell.angle_gamma   90.00
#
_symmetry.space_group_name_H-M   'P 1'
#
loop_
_entity.id
_entity.type
_entity.pdbx_description
1 polymer ?
#
loop_
_entity_poly.entity_id
_entity_poly.type
_entity_poly.pdbx_seq_one_letter_code
_entity_poly.pdbx_strand_id
1 'polypeptide(L)'
;MGGDPLLAAGSLLAATGVAILRLSWGRAGRSGVINAAGWGALAAAVLCGAAAAGAWGVAVVSLWAMAAGCALLAWAGFASQPAPTRASSRRAGVLPANAPLRLGGRVLTFLLVAVLAMASSIAIALGVRWTALLCGAAEGNATVLALFAVPLTWTLLAYALLMTDSRKRQFAIAGGAMLAAFPALLPGAMA
;
A
#
# COMPACT_ATOMS: atom_id res chain seq x y z
N MET A 1 14.12 -28.77 -10.43
CA MET A 1 13.38 -27.76 -9.64
C MET A 1 13.43 -28.15 -8.17
N GLY A 2 14.60 -28.08 -7.53
CA GLY A 2 14.70 -28.22 -6.07
C GLY A 2 14.63 -26.83 -5.48
N GLY A 3 13.45 -26.38 -5.05
CA GLY A 3 13.29 -25.08 -4.42
C GLY A 3 14.04 -25.03 -3.09
N ASP A 4 14.61 -23.87 -2.76
CA ASP A 4 15.23 -23.64 -1.46
C ASP A 4 14.23 -23.99 -0.34
N PRO A 5 14.51 -25.03 0.48
CA PRO A 5 13.56 -25.52 1.47
C PRO A 5 13.26 -24.48 2.55
N LEU A 6 14.20 -23.58 2.83
CA LEU A 6 14.03 -22.52 3.81
C LEU A 6 13.08 -21.44 3.28
N LEU A 7 13.20 -21.11 1.99
CA LEU A 7 12.28 -20.18 1.34
C LEU A 7 10.86 -20.77 1.26
N ALA A 8 10.73 -22.07 0.97
CA ALA A 8 9.45 -22.76 0.96
C ALA A 8 8.80 -22.77 2.36
N ALA A 9 9.58 -23.06 3.41
CA ALA A 9 9.12 -23.00 4.79
C ALA A 9 8.67 -21.57 5.16
N GLY A 10 9.43 -20.54 4.78
CA GLY A 10 9.06 -19.14 4.97
C GLY A 10 7.73 -18.80 4.30
N SER A 11 7.53 -19.19 3.05
CA SER A 11 6.26 -18.98 2.32
C SER A 11 5.07 -19.66 2.99
N LEU A 12 5.24 -20.90 3.47
CA LEU A 12 4.20 -21.61 4.22
C LEU A 12 3.89 -20.93 5.56
N LEU A 13 4.91 -20.48 6.29
CA LEU A 13 4.74 -19.72 7.53
C LEU A 13 4.00 -18.40 7.30
N ALA A 14 4.29 -17.70 6.20
CA ALA A 14 3.58 -16.48 5.82
C ALA A 14 2.08 -16.74 5.59
N ALA A 15 1.74 -17.72 4.76
CA ALA A 15 0.34 -18.05 4.46
C ALA A 15 -0.41 -18.54 5.71
N THR A 16 0.20 -19.42 6.50
CA THR A 16 -0.40 -19.95 7.73
C THR A 16 -0.52 -18.88 8.82
N GLY A 17 0.45 -17.98 8.97
CA GLY A 17 0.39 -16.84 9.88
C GLY A 17 -0.82 -15.94 9.61
N VAL A 18 -1.08 -15.63 8.34
CA VAL A 18 -2.29 -14.86 7.93
C VAL A 18 -3.57 -15.63 8.26
N ALA A 19 -3.63 -16.94 8.00
CA ALA A 19 -4.79 -17.76 8.35
C ALA A 19 -5.04 -17.82 9.87
N ILE A 20 -3.98 -17.95 10.68
CA ILE A 20 -4.06 -17.94 12.15
C ILE A 20 -4.59 -16.59 12.65
N LEU A 21 -4.12 -15.48 12.10
CA LEU A 21 -4.64 -14.14 12.44
C LEU A 21 -6.12 -14.02 12.08
N ARG A 22 -6.54 -14.50 10.91
CA ARG A 22 -7.96 -14.51 10.51
C ARG A 22 -8.81 -15.32 11.49
N LEU A 23 -8.33 -16.48 11.92
CA LEU A 23 -9.01 -17.32 12.93
C LEU A 23 -9.08 -16.61 14.29
N SER A 24 -8.02 -15.92 14.71
CA SER A 24 -7.98 -15.14 15.95
C SER A 24 -9.03 -14.04 15.95
N TRP A 25 -9.13 -13.28 14.85
CA TRP A 25 -10.06 -12.16 14.73
C TRP A 25 -11.51 -12.57 14.51
N GLY A 26 -11.77 -13.81 14.06
CA GLY A 26 -13.12 -14.35 13.91
C GLY A 26 -13.77 -14.83 15.20
N ARG A 27 -13.03 -14.92 16.31
CA ARG A 27 -13.56 -15.39 17.61
C ARG A 27 -14.27 -14.27 18.37
N ALA A 28 -15.32 -14.64 19.10
CA ALA A 28 -16.08 -13.72 19.96
C ALA A 28 -15.25 -13.09 21.09
N GLY A 29 -14.14 -13.74 21.48
CA GLY A 29 -13.12 -13.20 22.36
C GLY A 29 -11.75 -13.24 21.68
N ARG A 30 -11.01 -12.13 21.72
CA ARG A 30 -9.65 -12.04 21.15
C ARG A 30 -8.69 -12.90 21.97
N SER A 31 -8.27 -14.05 21.42
CA SER A 31 -7.25 -14.88 22.05
C SER A 31 -5.87 -14.26 21.82
N GLY A 32 -5.25 -13.76 22.89
CA GLY A 32 -3.88 -13.22 22.85
C GLY A 32 -2.86 -14.25 22.34
N VAL A 33 -3.03 -15.52 22.70
CA VAL A 33 -2.14 -16.61 22.30
C VAL A 33 -2.20 -16.87 20.79
N ILE A 34 -3.40 -16.98 20.21
CA ILE A 34 -3.56 -17.23 18.77
C ILE A 34 -3.10 -16.00 17.97
N ASN A 35 -3.37 -14.80 18.47
CA ASN A 35 -2.88 -13.57 17.85
C ASN A 35 -1.34 -13.52 17.86
N ALA A 36 -0.71 -13.83 18.99
CA ALA A 36 0.74 -13.87 19.11
C ALA A 36 1.36 -14.95 18.22
N ALA A 37 0.74 -16.13 18.11
CA ALA A 37 1.18 -17.19 17.22
C ALA A 37 1.13 -16.75 15.74
N GLY A 38 0.08 -16.04 15.32
CA GLY A 38 -0.03 -15.51 13.96
C GLY A 38 1.06 -14.49 13.63
N TRP A 39 1.28 -13.52 14.53
CA TRP A 39 2.37 -12.56 14.37
C TRP A 39 3.76 -13.20 14.43
N GLY A 40 3.95 -14.16 15.33
CA GLY A 40 5.18 -14.93 15.45
C GLY A 40 5.50 -15.73 14.18
N ALA A 41 4.48 -16.36 13.57
CA ALA A 41 4.63 -17.04 12.29
C ALA A 41 5.03 -16.07 11.17
N LEU A 42 4.44 -14.88 11.09
CA LEU A 42 4.85 -13.86 10.11
C LEU A 42 6.28 -13.35 10.35
N ALA A 43 6.68 -13.13 11.60
CA ALA A 43 8.05 -12.74 11.93
C ALA A 43 9.05 -13.83 11.54
N ALA A 44 8.76 -15.10 11.86
CA ALA A 44 9.57 -16.25 11.46
C ALA A 44 9.66 -16.39 9.93
N ALA A 45 8.56 -16.15 9.21
CA ALA A 45 8.51 -16.14 7.76
C ALA A 45 9.51 -15.12 7.16
N VAL A 46 9.53 -13.89 7.69
CA VAL A 46 10.47 -12.84 7.28
C VAL A 46 11.91 -13.26 7.54
N LEU A 47 12.19 -13.85 8.72
CA LEU A 47 13.54 -14.34 9.06
C LEU A 47 13.98 -15.47 8.13
N CYS A 48 13.11 -16.43 7.81
CA CYS A 48 13.39 -17.50 6.86
C CYS A 48 13.66 -16.94 5.45
N GLY A 49 12.85 -16.00 4.97
CA GLY A 49 13.07 -15.34 3.68
C GLY A 49 14.39 -14.57 3.63
N ALA A 50 14.70 -13.80 4.68
CA ALA A 50 15.95 -13.07 4.79
C ALA A 50 17.17 -14.00 4.82
N ALA A 51 17.09 -15.12 5.55
CA ALA A 51 18.18 -16.10 5.63
C ALA A 51 18.37 -16.89 4.32
N ALA A 52 17.30 -17.16 3.59
CA ALA A 52 17.35 -17.89 2.33
C ALA A 52 17.93 -17.06 1.17
N ALA A 53 17.47 -15.82 1.01
CA ALA A 53 17.82 -14.99 -0.16
C ALA A 53 17.87 -13.48 0.14
N GLY A 54 18.09 -13.08 1.39
CA GLY A 54 18.16 -11.69 1.79
C GLY A 54 16.87 -10.92 1.46
N ALA A 55 17.01 -9.71 0.93
CA ALA A 55 15.89 -8.85 0.57
C ALA A 55 14.95 -9.51 -0.46
N TRP A 56 15.47 -10.32 -1.38
CA TRP A 56 14.65 -11.03 -2.36
C TRP A 56 13.75 -12.07 -1.68
N GLY A 57 14.29 -12.85 -0.75
CA GLY A 57 13.50 -13.84 -0.03
C GLY A 57 12.43 -13.21 0.87
N VAL A 58 12.71 -12.07 1.50
CA VAL A 58 11.70 -11.28 2.23
C VAL A 58 10.57 -10.84 1.30
N ALA A 59 10.88 -10.38 0.09
CA ALA A 59 9.88 -9.99 -0.89
C ALA A 59 9.00 -11.19 -1.31
N VAL A 60 9.60 -12.34 -1.63
CA VAL A 60 8.89 -13.57 -2.00
C VAL A 60 7.94 -14.02 -0.89
N VAL A 61 8.43 -14.10 0.36
CA VAL A 61 7.60 -14.55 1.49
C VAL A 61 6.47 -13.55 1.79
N SER A 62 6.71 -12.25 1.64
CA SER A 62 5.69 -11.22 1.78
C SER A 62 4.57 -11.33 0.74
N LEU A 63 4.91 -11.70 -0.50
CA LEU A 63 3.91 -11.96 -1.55
C LEU A 63 2.96 -13.10 -1.16
N TRP A 64 3.46 -14.16 -0.54
CA TRP A 64 2.62 -15.27 -0.05
C TRP A 64 1.68 -14.84 1.08
N ALA A 65 2.14 -14.00 2.01
CA ALA A 65 1.27 -13.42 3.04
C ALA A 65 0.15 -12.56 2.41
N MET A 66 0.52 -11.67 1.47
CA MET A 66 -0.45 -10.83 0.75
C MET A 66 -1.45 -11.66 -0.05
N ALA A 67 -1.00 -12.67 -0.80
CA ALA A 67 -1.84 -13.56 -1.57
C ALA A 67 -2.84 -14.32 -0.68
N ALA A 68 -2.39 -14.84 0.46
CA ALA A 68 -3.27 -15.49 1.44
C ALA A 68 -4.32 -14.51 1.98
N GLY A 69 -3.93 -13.27 2.29
CA GLY A 69 -4.84 -12.22 2.72
C GLY A 69 -5.90 -11.90 1.66
N CYS A 70 -5.48 -11.70 0.42
CA CYS A 70 -6.38 -11.48 -0.72
C CYS A 70 -7.34 -12.65 -0.92
N ALA A 71 -6.86 -13.90 -0.86
CA ALA A 71 -7.70 -15.09 -1.00
C ALA A 71 -8.75 -15.18 0.10
N LEU A 72 -8.38 -14.91 1.36
CA LEU A 72 -9.33 -14.89 2.48
C LEU A 72 -10.36 -13.77 2.37
N LEU A 73 -9.95 -12.59 1.90
CA LEU A 73 -10.87 -11.47 1.67
C LEU A 73 -11.81 -11.75 0.50
N ALA A 74 -11.31 -12.30 -0.61
CA ALA A 74 -12.12 -12.71 -1.75
C ALA A 74 -13.12 -13.79 -1.33
N TRP A 75 -12.67 -14.83 -0.62
CA TRP A 75 -13.53 -15.87 -0.07
C TRP A 75 -14.59 -15.29 0.86
N ALA A 76 -14.21 -14.41 1.79
CA ALA A 76 -15.16 -13.75 2.66
C ALA A 76 -16.17 -12.93 1.86
N GLY A 77 -15.74 -12.21 0.82
CA GLY A 77 -16.62 -11.46 -0.08
C GLY A 77 -17.65 -12.34 -0.78
N PHE A 78 -17.24 -13.51 -1.28
CA PHE A 78 -18.15 -14.48 -1.91
C PHE A 78 -19.08 -15.19 -0.91
N ALA A 79 -18.58 -15.54 0.28
CA ALA A 79 -19.32 -16.26 1.30
C ALA A 79 -20.26 -15.37 2.13
N SER A 80 -20.07 -14.04 2.08
CA SER A 80 -20.91 -13.09 2.79
C SER A 80 -22.30 -13.03 2.17
N GLN A 81 -23.34 -13.28 2.97
CA GLN A 81 -24.70 -12.92 2.55
C GLN A 81 -24.84 -11.38 2.56
N PRO A 82 -25.56 -10.77 1.58
CA PRO A 82 -25.88 -9.36 1.63
C PRO A 82 -26.70 -9.07 2.89
N ALA A 83 -26.04 -8.55 3.93
CA ALA A 83 -26.74 -8.11 5.12
C ALA A 83 -27.48 -6.81 4.78
N PRO A 84 -28.80 -6.71 5.05
CA PRO A 84 -29.49 -5.43 4.96
C PRO A 84 -28.95 -4.52 6.06
N THR A 85 -27.93 -3.74 5.73
CA THR A 85 -27.41 -2.70 6.61
C THR A 85 -28.43 -1.56 6.61
N ARG A 86 -29.18 -1.45 7.71
CA ARG A 86 -30.00 -0.27 7.98
C ARG A 86 -29.07 0.95 7.97
N ALA A 87 -29.25 1.85 7.01
CA ALA A 87 -28.45 3.07 6.91
C ALA A 87 -28.41 3.74 8.28
N SER A 88 -27.20 3.97 8.82
CA SER A 88 -27.03 4.64 10.09
C SER A 88 -27.68 6.02 10.01
N SER A 89 -28.80 6.19 10.70
CA SER A 89 -29.50 7.47 10.88
C SER A 89 -28.81 8.36 11.91
N ARG A 90 -27.58 8.04 12.35
CA ARG A 90 -26.75 9.02 13.06
C ARG A 90 -26.55 10.19 12.11
N ARG A 91 -27.10 11.33 12.51
CA ARG A 91 -27.04 12.65 11.90
C ARG A 91 -25.61 13.03 11.45
N ALA A 92 -25.10 12.42 10.40
CA ALA A 92 -24.09 13.03 9.55
C ALA A 92 -24.84 14.08 8.75
N GLY A 93 -24.41 15.35 8.81
CA GLY A 93 -25.07 16.49 8.18
C GLY A 93 -25.66 16.11 6.83
N VAL A 94 -26.99 15.96 6.80
CA VAL A 94 -27.70 15.36 5.68
C VAL A 94 -27.57 16.32 4.51
N LEU A 95 -26.81 15.92 3.49
CA LEU A 95 -26.80 16.60 2.20
C LEU A 95 -28.25 16.76 1.73
N PRO A 96 -28.66 17.94 1.22
CA PRO A 96 -30.02 18.17 0.78
C PRO A 96 -30.43 17.07 -0.20
N ALA A 97 -31.57 16.42 0.05
CA ALA A 97 -32.04 15.26 -0.71
C ALA A 97 -32.12 15.48 -2.23
N ASN A 98 -32.16 16.75 -2.67
CA ASN A 98 -32.33 17.16 -4.06
C ASN A 98 -31.13 17.93 -4.64
N ALA A 99 -29.95 17.88 -4.02
CA ALA A 99 -28.77 18.50 -4.63
C ALA A 99 -28.37 17.71 -5.90
N PRO A 100 -28.18 18.36 -7.07
CA PRO A 100 -27.74 17.66 -8.27
C PRO A 100 -26.41 16.96 -7.96
N LEU A 101 -26.35 15.65 -8.21
CA LEU A 101 -25.20 14.81 -7.84
C LEU A 101 -23.88 15.27 -8.48
N ARG A 102 -23.96 16.10 -9.54
CA ARG A 102 -22.81 16.64 -10.32
C ARG A 102 -21.76 15.55 -10.59
N LEU A 103 -22.22 14.32 -10.86
CA LEU A 103 -21.37 13.14 -10.94
C LEU A 103 -20.26 13.34 -11.98
N GLY A 104 -20.59 13.88 -13.16
CA GLY A 104 -19.61 14.17 -14.19
C GLY A 104 -18.50 15.13 -13.73
N GLY A 105 -18.84 16.20 -13.02
CA GLY A 105 -17.84 17.14 -12.49
C GLY A 105 -16.96 16.54 -11.38
N ARG A 106 -17.53 15.64 -10.56
CA ARG A 106 -16.79 14.90 -9.53
C ARG A 106 -15.86 13.85 -10.14
N VAL A 107 -16.34 13.10 -11.14
CA VAL A 107 -15.53 12.13 -11.90
C VAL A 107 -14.38 12.84 -12.61
N LEU A 108 -14.65 13.96 -13.30
CA LEU A 108 -13.60 14.73 -13.95
C LEU A 108 -12.56 15.26 -12.94
N THR A 109 -13.02 15.76 -11.78
CA THR A 109 -12.11 16.21 -10.72
C THR A 109 -11.28 15.04 -10.17
N PHE A 110 -11.90 13.88 -9.95
CA PHE A 110 -11.21 12.68 -9.51
C PHE A 110 -10.14 12.24 -10.51
N LEU A 111 -10.48 12.17 -11.80
CA LEU A 111 -9.52 11.79 -12.84
C LEU A 111 -8.35 12.77 -12.92
N LEU A 112 -8.62 14.09 -12.92
CA LEU A 112 -7.58 15.10 -12.93
C LEU A 112 -6.67 15.01 -11.69
N VAL A 113 -7.25 14.84 -10.50
CA VAL A 113 -6.50 14.68 -9.25
C VAL A 113 -5.70 13.38 -9.26
N ALA A 114 -6.27 12.28 -9.73
CA ALA A 114 -5.60 10.98 -9.79
C ALA A 114 -4.38 11.01 -10.73
N VAL A 115 -4.51 11.65 -11.89
CA VAL A 115 -3.41 11.83 -12.85
C VAL A 115 -2.35 12.77 -12.29
N LEU A 116 -2.75 13.88 -11.68
CA LEU A 116 -1.82 14.84 -11.08
C LEU A 116 -1.06 14.23 -9.90
N ALA A 117 -1.74 13.47 -9.05
CA ALA A 117 -1.12 12.69 -7.98
C ALA A 117 -0.13 11.67 -8.55
N MET A 118 -0.46 11.02 -9.67
CA MET A 118 0.42 10.03 -10.31
C MET A 118 1.71 10.69 -10.81
N ALA A 119 1.62 11.78 -11.57
CA ALA A 119 2.78 12.52 -12.03
C ALA A 119 3.67 12.99 -10.86
N SER A 120 3.05 13.48 -9.79
CA SER A 120 3.74 13.92 -8.58
C SER A 120 4.39 12.76 -7.82
N SER A 121 3.76 11.58 -7.78
CA SER A 121 4.31 10.38 -7.15
C SER A 121 5.55 9.85 -7.86
N ILE A 122 5.56 9.90 -9.20
CA ILE A 122 6.73 9.56 -10.01
C ILE A 122 7.88 10.51 -9.70
N ALA A 123 7.59 11.82 -9.56
CA ALA A 123 8.61 12.79 -9.22
C ALA A 123 9.25 12.52 -7.84
N ILE A 124 8.42 12.19 -6.84
CA ILE A 124 8.93 11.78 -5.52
C ILE A 124 9.76 10.49 -5.63
N ALA A 125 9.31 9.50 -6.40
CA ALA A 125 10.05 8.25 -6.58
C ALA A 125 11.44 8.46 -7.22
N LEU A 126 11.56 9.40 -8.17
CA LEU A 126 12.85 9.80 -8.72
C LEU A 126 13.75 10.44 -7.64
N GLY A 127 13.19 11.31 -6.81
CA GLY A 127 13.90 11.89 -5.67
C GLY A 127 14.38 10.82 -4.68
N VAL A 128 13.53 9.84 -4.35
CA VAL A 128 13.86 8.70 -3.49
C VAL A 128 14.97 7.83 -4.09
N ARG A 129 14.93 7.58 -5.41
CA ARG A 129 16.01 6.85 -6.10
C ARG A 129 17.33 7.61 -5.98
N TRP A 130 17.31 8.90 -6.24
CA TRP A 130 18.50 9.75 -6.21
C TRP A 130 19.10 9.83 -4.80
N THR A 131 18.29 10.04 -3.77
CA THR A 131 18.79 10.05 -2.38
C THR A 131 19.35 8.69 -1.96
N ALA A 132 18.72 7.58 -2.37
CA ALA A 132 19.23 6.25 -2.08
C ALA A 132 20.62 6.01 -2.70
N LEU A 133 20.83 6.47 -3.94
CA LEU A 133 22.13 6.39 -4.60
C LEU A 133 23.18 7.26 -3.91
N LEU A 134 22.84 8.47 -3.47
CA LEU A 134 23.74 9.32 -2.67
C LEU A 134 24.11 8.68 -1.33
N CYS A 135 23.22 7.90 -0.73
CA CYS A 135 23.51 7.13 0.48
C CYS A 135 24.32 5.84 0.22
N GLY A 136 24.79 5.63 -1.01
CA GLY A 136 25.61 4.47 -1.38
C GLY A 136 24.82 3.18 -1.61
N ALA A 137 23.48 3.26 -1.82
CA ALA A 137 22.70 2.08 -2.15
C ALA A 137 23.10 1.53 -3.52
N ALA A 138 23.15 0.20 -3.65
CA ALA A 138 23.28 -0.45 -4.95
C ALA A 138 22.11 -0.06 -5.87
N GLU A 139 22.37 0.06 -7.17
CA GLU A 139 21.41 0.57 -8.16
C GLU A 139 20.09 -0.21 -8.17
N GLY A 140 20.16 -1.53 -7.97
CA GLY A 140 18.99 -2.39 -7.84
C GLY A 140 18.11 -2.01 -6.64
N ASN A 141 18.71 -1.81 -5.47
CA ASN A 141 17.99 -1.44 -4.25
C ASN A 141 17.35 -0.05 -4.36
N ALA A 142 18.07 0.91 -4.94
CA ALA A 142 17.54 2.25 -5.19
C ALA A 142 16.34 2.23 -6.15
N THR A 143 16.40 1.39 -7.19
CA THR A 143 15.30 1.23 -8.15
C THR A 143 14.08 0.54 -7.53
N VAL A 144 14.30 -0.50 -6.72
CA VAL A 144 13.23 -1.17 -5.98
C VAL A 144 12.55 -0.20 -5.00
N LEU A 145 13.34 0.61 -4.28
CA LEU A 145 12.81 1.61 -3.35
C LEU A 145 11.94 2.66 -4.09
N ALA A 146 12.39 3.11 -5.26
CA ALA A 146 11.63 4.02 -6.11
C ALA A 146 10.31 3.40 -6.59
N LEU A 147 10.33 2.14 -7.05
CA LEU A 147 9.13 1.41 -7.48
C LEU A 147 8.10 1.29 -6.36
N PHE A 148 8.53 1.01 -5.13
CA PHE A 148 7.62 0.96 -3.97
C PHE A 148 7.15 2.33 -3.49
N ALA A 149 7.94 3.38 -3.70
CA ALA A 149 7.58 4.75 -3.33
C ALA A 149 6.40 5.29 -4.15
N VAL A 150 6.28 4.93 -5.43
CA VAL A 150 5.19 5.40 -6.32
C VAL A 150 3.80 5.12 -5.75
N PRO A 151 3.37 3.86 -5.49
CA PRO A 151 2.01 3.59 -5.01
C PRO A 151 1.73 4.20 -3.63
N LEU A 152 2.73 4.26 -2.74
CA LEU A 152 2.59 4.86 -1.42
C LEU A 152 2.38 6.37 -1.50
N THR A 153 3.22 7.06 -2.26
CA THR A 153 3.10 8.52 -2.43
C THR A 153 1.87 8.89 -3.24
N TRP A 154 1.50 8.10 -4.25
CA TRP A 154 0.28 8.29 -5.03
C TRP A 154 -0.97 8.23 -4.16
N THR A 155 -1.11 7.21 -3.31
CA THR A 155 -2.28 7.06 -2.42
C THR A 155 -2.39 8.21 -1.41
N LEU A 156 -1.26 8.62 -0.81
CA LEU A 156 -1.20 9.77 0.10
C LEU A 156 -1.56 11.08 -0.59
N LEU A 157 -1.01 11.33 -1.78
CA LEU A 157 -1.27 12.54 -2.56
C LEU A 157 -2.72 12.57 -3.08
N ALA A 158 -3.23 11.46 -3.61
CA ALA A 158 -4.61 11.35 -4.05
C ALA A 158 -5.58 11.67 -2.91
N TYR A 159 -5.34 11.12 -1.72
CA TYR A 159 -6.10 11.44 -0.51
C TYR A 159 -6.00 12.93 -0.15
N ALA A 160 -4.78 13.47 -0.05
CA ALA A 160 -4.56 14.87 0.34
C ALA A 160 -5.19 15.86 -0.64
N LEU A 161 -5.11 15.58 -1.94
CA LEU A 161 -5.69 16.42 -2.99
C LEU A 161 -7.22 16.33 -2.99
N LEU A 162 -7.80 15.14 -2.83
CA LEU A 162 -9.26 14.95 -2.77
C LEU A 162 -9.87 15.57 -1.50
N MET A 163 -9.13 15.61 -0.40
CA MET A 163 -9.56 16.24 0.86
C MET A 163 -9.27 17.74 0.94
N THR A 164 -8.66 18.32 -0.09
CA THR A 164 -8.36 19.76 -0.13
C THR A 164 -9.41 20.50 -0.95
N ASP A 165 -10.16 21.40 -0.32
CA ASP A 165 -11.24 22.16 -0.98
C ASP A 165 -10.71 23.26 -1.93
N SER A 166 -9.48 23.74 -1.73
CA SER A 166 -8.89 24.83 -2.52
C SER A 166 -8.08 24.32 -3.71
N ARG A 167 -8.47 24.73 -4.93
CA ARG A 167 -7.71 24.46 -6.17
C ARG A 167 -6.28 24.98 -6.12
N LYS A 168 -6.05 26.16 -5.54
CA LYS A 168 -4.71 26.72 -5.38
C LYS A 168 -3.84 25.83 -4.50
N ARG A 169 -4.42 25.30 -3.42
CA ARG A 169 -3.71 24.42 -2.50
C ARG A 169 -3.46 23.03 -3.10
N GLN A 170 -4.38 22.51 -3.92
CA GLN A 170 -4.15 21.29 -4.71
C GLN A 170 -2.92 21.44 -5.63
N PHE A 171 -2.84 22.53 -6.39
CA PHE A 171 -1.68 22.80 -7.25
C PHE A 171 -0.40 23.04 -6.44
N ALA A 172 -0.46 23.69 -5.28
CA ALA A 172 0.71 23.89 -4.42
C ALA A 172 1.24 22.56 -3.87
N ILE A 173 0.37 21.65 -3.43
CA ILE A 173 0.76 20.32 -2.94
C ILE A 173 1.39 19.49 -4.07
N ALA A 174 0.73 19.43 -5.23
CA ALA A 174 1.24 18.71 -6.39
C ALA A 174 2.57 19.30 -6.90
N GLY A 175 2.64 20.63 -7.02
CA GLY A 175 3.85 21.35 -7.44
C GLY A 175 5.00 21.14 -6.46
N GLY A 176 4.74 21.19 -5.15
CA GLY A 176 5.74 20.89 -4.13
C GLY A 176 6.26 19.45 -4.22
N ALA A 177 5.38 18.49 -4.47
CA ALA A 177 5.77 17.10 -4.70
C ALA A 177 6.61 16.92 -5.98
N MET A 178 6.29 17.66 -7.05
CA MET A 178 7.07 17.64 -8.29
C MET A 178 8.50 18.16 -8.09
N LEU A 179 8.73 19.10 -7.17
CA LEU A 179 10.07 19.58 -6.84
C LEU A 179 10.97 18.48 -6.25
N ALA A 180 10.42 17.37 -5.73
CA ALA A 180 11.22 16.25 -5.24
C ALA A 180 12.08 15.60 -6.34
N ALA A 181 11.68 15.70 -7.61
CA ALA A 181 12.47 15.22 -8.75
C ALA A 181 13.57 16.20 -9.17
N PHE A 182 13.52 17.46 -8.73
CA PHE A 182 14.41 18.50 -9.21
C PHE A 182 15.90 18.17 -9.01
N PRO A 183 16.36 17.69 -7.84
CA PRO A 183 17.77 17.30 -7.66
C PRO A 183 18.20 16.17 -8.58
N ALA A 184 17.30 15.23 -8.88
CA ALA A 184 17.56 14.08 -9.75
C ALA A 184 17.64 14.45 -11.24
N LEU A 185 17.10 15.60 -11.63
CA LEU A 185 17.03 16.08 -13.01
C LEU A 185 18.13 17.11 -13.36
N LEU A 186 18.92 17.56 -12.38
CA LEU A 186 20.01 18.50 -12.63
C LEU A 186 21.15 17.81 -13.41
N PRO A 187 21.65 18.42 -14.50
CA PRO A 187 22.85 17.93 -15.18
C PRO A 187 24.04 17.90 -14.20
N GLY A 188 24.63 16.72 -13.99
CA GLY A 188 25.74 16.51 -13.05
C GLY A 188 25.37 15.87 -11.71
N ALA A 189 24.11 15.50 -11.50
CA ALA A 189 23.64 14.93 -10.23
C ALA A 189 24.24 13.55 -9.86
N MET A 190 24.99 12.91 -10.77
CA MET A 190 25.82 11.71 -10.53
C MET A 190 27.05 11.65 -11.47
N ALA A 191 27.72 12.79 -11.71
CA ALA A 191 29.05 12.78 -12.32
C ALA A 191 30.14 12.61 -11.26
#